data_AF-A0A1S2NAR7-F1
#
_entry.id   AF-A0A1S2NAR7-F1
#
_cell.length_a   1.000
_cell.length_b   1.000
_cell.length_c   1.000
_cell.angle_alpha   90.00
_cell.angle_beta   90.00
_cell.angle_gamma   90.00
#
_symmetry.space_group_name_H-M   'P 1'
#
loop_
_entity.id
_entity.type
_entity.pdbx_description
1 polymer ?
#
loop_
_entity_poly.entity_id
_entity_poly.type
_entity_poly.pdbx_seq_one_letter_code
_entity_poly.pdbx_strand_id
1 'polypeptide(L)'
;MRKFIGSILVVAATLGAGSQAAVAAPVVTVGSAYSFYLQGSESDEAFAGVATFDDEAAMAVRGDSFLTVSESESDLGNGRSLISIQIRSTGDLFPVLGEIAILGIGLFDYPLELMSVVNLYEARISFLDSNNKLLIETDNLADGVYQNYPWDGFFPATDDAFGTEQIGGLGVLGINFDFFVSTEPTAVPEPAGVLLVGLGFMAMLTTRRRRLH
;
A
#
# COMPACT_ATOMS: atom_id res chain seq x y z
N MET A 1 -48.84 33.28 -52.84
CA MET A 1 -47.37 33.17 -52.63
C MET A 1 -47.08 33.39 -51.15
N ARG A 2 -46.89 32.31 -50.38
CA ARG A 2 -46.53 32.36 -48.95
C ARG A 2 -45.06 31.98 -48.82
N LYS A 3 -44.26 32.87 -48.23
CA LYS A 3 -42.83 32.66 -47.98
C LYS A 3 -42.67 31.78 -46.74
N PHE A 4 -42.07 30.61 -46.89
CA PHE A 4 -41.64 29.78 -45.76
C PHE A 4 -40.29 30.32 -45.28
N ILE A 5 -40.25 30.85 -44.05
CA ILE A 5 -39.01 31.19 -43.35
C ILE A 5 -38.63 29.96 -42.54
N GLY A 6 -37.49 29.36 -42.88
CA GLY A 6 -36.90 28.25 -42.15
C GLY A 6 -36.30 28.72 -40.83
N SER A 7 -36.59 27.98 -39.77
CA SER A 7 -35.94 28.15 -38.47
C SER A 7 -34.86 27.10 -38.32
N ILE A 8 -33.61 27.56 -38.26
CA ILE A 8 -32.42 26.75 -38.02
C ILE A 8 -32.45 26.26 -36.57
N LEU A 9 -32.44 24.94 -36.39
CA LEU A 9 -32.33 24.29 -35.10
C LEU A 9 -30.84 24.18 -34.76
N VAL A 10 -30.36 25.04 -33.85
CA VAL A 10 -28.98 24.97 -33.34
C VAL A 10 -28.94 23.89 -32.26
N VAL A 11 -28.46 22.70 -32.62
CA VAL A 11 -28.12 21.65 -31.64
C VAL A 11 -26.74 21.99 -31.08
N ALA A 12 -26.69 22.46 -29.84
CA ALA A 12 -25.45 22.55 -29.08
C ALA A 12 -25.02 21.12 -28.71
N ALA A 13 -24.09 20.55 -29.48
CA ALA A 13 -23.42 19.31 -29.11
C ALA A 13 -22.47 19.59 -27.96
N THR A 14 -22.92 19.39 -26.72
CA THR A 14 -22.02 19.27 -25.56
C THR A 14 -21.24 17.97 -25.73
N LEU A 15 -20.03 18.07 -26.26
CA LEU A 15 -19.01 17.03 -26.13
C LEU A 15 -18.70 16.91 -24.64
N GLY A 16 -19.42 16.01 -23.98
CA GLY A 16 -19.03 15.49 -22.67
C GLY A 16 -17.73 14.72 -22.88
N ALA A 17 -16.60 15.41 -22.74
CA ALA A 17 -15.35 14.75 -22.45
C ALA A 17 -15.55 14.09 -21.08
N GLY A 18 -15.94 12.82 -21.10
CA GLY A 18 -15.91 11.98 -19.91
C GLY A 18 -14.50 12.07 -19.36
N SER A 19 -14.35 12.64 -18.18
CA SER A 19 -13.14 12.53 -17.39
C SER A 19 -12.90 11.04 -17.19
N GLN A 20 -12.06 10.43 -18.02
CA GLN A 20 -11.46 9.16 -17.65
C GLN A 20 -10.71 9.46 -16.36
N ALA A 21 -11.16 8.85 -15.26
CA ALA A 21 -10.41 8.85 -14.04
C ALA A 21 -9.01 8.35 -14.40
N ALA A 22 -8.00 9.20 -14.21
CA ALA A 22 -6.62 8.77 -14.38
C ALA A 22 -6.39 7.68 -13.34
N VAL A 23 -6.25 6.43 -13.80
CA VAL A 23 -5.76 5.34 -12.96
C VAL A 23 -4.29 5.64 -12.70
N ALA A 24 -3.86 5.67 -11.43
CA ALA A 24 -2.44 5.84 -11.14
C ALA A 24 -1.60 4.81 -11.90
N ALA A 25 -0.41 5.22 -12.34
CA ALA A 25 0.53 4.29 -12.93
C ALA A 25 0.94 3.27 -11.86
N PRO A 26 1.03 1.97 -12.21
CA PRO A 26 1.51 0.95 -11.28
C PRO A 26 2.86 1.34 -10.66
N VAL A 27 2.99 1.10 -9.36
CA VAL A 27 4.23 1.31 -8.63
C VAL A 27 5.12 0.10 -8.73
N VAL A 28 4.56 -1.12 -8.70
CA VAL A 28 5.30 -2.37 -8.85
C VAL A 28 5.27 -2.83 -10.32
N THR A 29 6.40 -3.32 -10.83
CA THR A 29 6.52 -3.87 -12.17
C THR A 29 5.72 -5.17 -12.26
N VAL A 30 4.59 -5.15 -12.95
CA VAL A 30 3.79 -6.34 -13.21
C VAL A 30 4.62 -7.38 -13.98
N GLY A 31 4.59 -8.63 -13.53
CA GLY A 31 5.38 -9.74 -14.07
C GLY A 31 6.80 -9.85 -13.50
N SER A 32 7.19 -8.97 -12.57
CA SER A 32 8.46 -9.09 -11.86
C SER A 32 8.40 -10.17 -10.79
N ALA A 33 9.54 -10.82 -10.54
CA ALA A 33 9.67 -11.79 -9.47
C ALA A 33 10.12 -11.11 -8.18
N TYR A 34 9.53 -11.50 -7.06
CA TYR A 34 9.94 -11.08 -5.73
C TYR A 34 9.99 -12.29 -4.79
N SER A 35 10.79 -12.21 -3.73
CA SER A 35 10.89 -13.27 -2.73
C SER A 35 10.12 -12.93 -1.45
N PHE A 36 9.76 -13.97 -0.71
CA PHE A 36 9.22 -13.85 0.63
C PHE A 36 9.83 -14.91 1.54
N TYR A 37 9.96 -14.58 2.82
CA TYR A 37 10.57 -15.45 3.83
C TYR A 37 9.67 -15.62 5.03
N LEU A 38 9.58 -16.86 5.51
CA LEU A 38 8.82 -17.27 6.69
C LEU A 38 9.65 -18.25 7.52
N GLN A 39 9.84 -17.97 8.81
CA GLN A 39 10.40 -18.93 9.76
C GLN A 39 9.74 -18.74 11.13
N GLY A 40 9.47 -19.83 11.84
CA GLY A 40 9.17 -19.77 13.26
C GLY A 40 10.43 -20.10 14.06
N SER A 41 10.79 -19.30 15.07
CA SER A 41 12.06 -19.48 15.80
C SER A 41 12.16 -20.79 16.58
N GLU A 42 11.04 -21.37 16.98
CA GLU A 42 10.99 -22.60 17.77
C GLU A 42 10.61 -23.82 16.92
N SER A 43 9.72 -23.65 15.93
CA SER A 43 9.42 -24.70 14.95
C SER A 43 10.60 -24.96 14.00
N ASP A 44 11.47 -23.96 13.80
CA ASP A 44 12.63 -23.97 12.90
C ASP A 44 12.30 -24.35 11.44
N GLU A 45 11.06 -24.11 11.03
CA GLU A 45 10.61 -24.36 9.66
C GLU A 45 10.87 -23.14 8.78
N ALA A 46 12.14 -22.90 8.43
CA ALA A 46 12.49 -21.83 7.49
C ALA A 46 11.99 -22.14 6.07
N PHE A 47 11.39 -21.14 5.42
CA PHE A 47 10.92 -21.22 4.05
C PHE A 47 11.19 -19.90 3.33
N ALA A 48 11.82 -20.01 2.15
CA ALA A 48 11.97 -18.92 1.20
C ALA A 48 11.21 -19.30 -0.07
N GLY A 49 10.26 -18.45 -0.47
CA GLY A 49 9.53 -18.60 -1.72
C GLY A 49 9.83 -17.45 -2.68
N VAL A 50 9.54 -17.68 -3.95
CA VAL A 50 9.55 -16.66 -5.00
C VAL A 50 8.18 -16.68 -5.66
N ALA A 51 7.60 -15.50 -5.82
CA ALA A 51 6.32 -15.28 -6.50
C ALA A 51 6.50 -14.22 -7.59
N THR A 52 5.52 -14.15 -8.49
CA THR A 52 5.46 -13.14 -9.55
C THR A 52 4.41 -12.13 -9.16
N PHE A 53 4.69 -10.84 -9.30
CA PHE A 53 3.69 -9.80 -9.06
C PHE A 53 2.80 -9.65 -10.31
N ASP A 54 1.73 -10.43 -10.42
CA ASP A 54 0.88 -10.45 -11.63
C ASP A 54 -0.64 -10.64 -11.37
N ASP A 55 -1.08 -10.44 -10.13
CA ASP A 55 -2.46 -10.66 -9.66
C ASP A 55 -2.93 -12.14 -9.80
N GLU A 56 -2.04 -13.08 -10.14
CA GLU A 56 -2.33 -14.52 -10.15
C GLU A 56 -1.75 -15.20 -8.90
N ALA A 57 -2.60 -15.94 -8.19
CA ALA A 57 -2.17 -16.58 -6.96
C ALA A 57 -1.12 -17.67 -7.21
N ALA A 58 0.06 -17.51 -6.61
CA ALA A 58 1.13 -18.51 -6.62
C ALA A 58 0.90 -19.57 -5.52
N MET A 59 1.35 -20.80 -5.77
CA MET A 59 1.30 -21.89 -4.79
C MET A 59 2.70 -22.34 -4.39
N ALA A 60 2.88 -22.61 -3.10
CA ALA A 60 4.10 -23.19 -2.55
C ALA A 60 3.78 -24.25 -1.49
N VAL A 61 4.80 -25.00 -1.08
CA VAL A 61 4.69 -26.02 -0.03
C VAL A 61 5.75 -25.72 1.04
N ARG A 62 5.30 -25.59 2.29
CA ARG A 62 6.16 -25.42 3.47
C ARG A 62 5.81 -26.53 4.46
N GLY A 63 6.76 -27.44 4.69
CA GLY A 63 6.48 -28.67 5.46
C GLY A 63 5.33 -29.45 4.84
N ASP A 64 4.31 -29.75 5.64
CA ASP A 64 3.08 -30.43 5.21
C ASP A 64 1.94 -29.46 4.82
N SER A 65 2.19 -28.15 4.85
CA SER A 65 1.20 -27.11 4.53
C SER A 65 1.35 -26.59 3.11
N PHE A 66 0.21 -26.36 2.46
CA PHE A 66 0.16 -25.62 1.19
C PHE A 66 0.00 -24.14 1.47
N LEU A 67 0.83 -23.35 0.81
CA LEU A 67 0.77 -21.90 0.82
C LEU A 67 0.14 -21.40 -0.47
N THR A 68 -0.74 -20.41 -0.36
CA THR A 68 -1.20 -19.59 -1.47
C THR A 68 -0.70 -18.17 -1.23
N VAL A 69 -0.01 -17.60 -2.21
CA VAL A 69 0.46 -16.22 -2.18
C VAL A 69 -0.31 -15.46 -3.24
N SER A 70 -0.84 -14.29 -2.88
CA SER A 70 -1.56 -13.42 -3.81
C SER A 70 -1.24 -11.97 -3.51
N GLU A 71 -1.10 -11.19 -4.56
CA GLU A 71 -0.70 -9.80 -4.52
C GLU A 71 -1.82 -8.91 -5.04
N SER A 72 -1.74 -7.63 -4.69
CA SER A 72 -2.53 -6.59 -5.33
C SER A 72 -1.89 -5.23 -5.12
N GLU A 73 -2.13 -4.32 -6.06
CA GLU A 73 -1.86 -2.89 -5.89
C GLU A 73 -3.16 -2.10 -5.98
N SER A 74 -3.36 -1.17 -5.05
CA SER A 74 -4.54 -0.29 -5.01
C SER A 74 -4.12 1.18 -4.96
N ASP A 75 -4.65 1.97 -5.90
CA ASP A 75 -4.49 3.42 -5.93
C ASP A 75 -5.27 4.09 -4.78
N LEU A 76 -4.57 4.85 -3.95
CA LEU A 76 -5.13 5.61 -2.82
C LEU A 76 -5.31 7.10 -3.14
N GLY A 77 -4.99 7.50 -4.38
CA GLY A 77 -5.03 8.87 -4.87
C GLY A 77 -3.88 9.75 -4.37
N ASN A 78 -3.64 10.83 -5.10
CA ASN A 78 -2.57 11.80 -4.83
C ASN A 78 -1.17 11.18 -4.80
N GLY A 79 -0.87 10.30 -5.77
CA GLY A 79 0.43 9.64 -5.86
C GLY A 79 0.73 8.69 -4.69
N ARG A 80 -0.31 8.07 -4.12
CA ARG A 80 -0.18 7.07 -3.05
C ARG A 80 -0.77 5.75 -3.49
N SER A 81 -0.11 4.65 -3.14
CA SER A 81 -0.57 3.29 -3.42
C SER A 81 -0.47 2.42 -2.18
N LEU A 82 -1.34 1.42 -2.10
CA LEU A 82 -1.21 0.27 -1.21
C LEU A 82 -0.75 -0.93 -2.04
N ILE A 83 0.40 -1.49 -1.70
CA ILE A 83 0.87 -2.78 -2.20
C ILE A 83 0.58 -3.81 -1.11
N SER A 84 -0.23 -4.82 -1.41
CA SER A 84 -0.60 -5.86 -0.45
C SER A 84 -0.13 -7.23 -0.93
N ILE A 85 0.60 -7.94 -0.08
CA ILE A 85 1.02 -9.33 -0.31
C ILE A 85 0.36 -10.19 0.76
N GLN A 86 -0.43 -11.15 0.31
CA GLN A 86 -1.22 -12.01 1.17
C GLN A 86 -0.72 -13.44 1.05
N ILE A 87 -0.35 -14.03 2.18
CA ILE A 87 0.02 -15.43 2.28
C ILE A 87 -1.07 -16.15 3.06
N ARG A 88 -1.57 -17.25 2.53
CA ARG A 88 -2.56 -18.13 3.16
C ARG A 88 -2.02 -19.53 3.25
N SER A 89 -2.37 -20.24 4.31
CA SER A 89 -1.89 -21.59 4.59
C SER A 89 -3.04 -22.54 4.90
N THR A 90 -2.88 -23.81 4.54
CA THR A 90 -3.79 -24.88 4.96
C THR A 90 -3.57 -25.36 6.39
N GLY A 91 -2.43 -25.02 6.99
CA GLY A 91 -2.05 -25.38 8.37
C GLY A 91 -1.43 -24.20 9.11
N ASP A 92 -1.39 -24.27 10.44
CA ASP A 92 -0.86 -23.19 11.28
C ASP A 92 0.59 -22.88 10.88
N LEU A 93 0.85 -21.61 10.53
CA LEU A 93 2.15 -21.12 10.08
C LEU A 93 3.16 -21.10 11.22
N PHE A 94 2.69 -20.97 12.47
CA PHE A 94 3.51 -20.87 13.67
C PHE A 94 2.90 -21.74 14.78
N PRO A 95 3.03 -23.08 14.70
CA PRO A 95 2.33 -24.00 15.58
C PRO A 95 2.87 -24.06 17.02
N VAL A 96 4.08 -23.57 17.30
CA VAL A 96 4.69 -23.66 18.63
C VAL A 96 4.26 -22.46 19.47
N LEU A 97 3.65 -22.72 20.63
CA LEU A 97 3.12 -21.67 21.51
C LEU A 97 4.19 -20.61 21.86
N GLY A 98 3.87 -19.34 21.58
CA GLY A 98 4.70 -18.19 21.93
C GLY A 98 5.89 -17.93 20.99
N GLU A 99 6.04 -18.70 19.90
CA GLU A 99 7.16 -18.55 18.97
C GLU A 99 7.22 -17.19 18.28
N ILE A 100 8.43 -16.78 17.92
CA ILE A 100 8.70 -15.57 17.14
C ILE A 100 8.50 -15.92 15.65
N ALA A 101 7.67 -15.15 14.97
CA ALA A 101 7.55 -15.20 13.52
C ALA A 101 8.64 -14.31 12.90
N ILE A 102 9.52 -14.91 12.10
CA ILE A 102 10.59 -14.25 11.36
C ILE A 102 10.15 -14.14 9.89
N LEU A 103 10.04 -12.92 9.40
CA LEU A 103 9.30 -12.57 8.18
C LEU A 103 10.07 -11.58 7.32
N GLY A 104 9.91 -11.66 6.00
CA GLY A 104 10.43 -10.62 5.13
C GLY A 104 9.95 -10.73 3.69
N ILE A 105 10.06 -9.61 2.97
CA ILE A 105 9.80 -9.49 1.53
C ILE A 105 11.07 -8.97 0.88
N GLY A 106 11.44 -9.56 -0.25
CA GLY A 106 12.60 -9.14 -1.00
C GLY A 106 13.94 -9.78 -0.61
N LEU A 107 13.95 -10.77 0.29
CA LEU A 107 15.20 -11.41 0.74
C LEU A 107 15.95 -12.15 -0.39
N PHE A 108 17.28 -12.29 -0.28
CA PHE A 108 18.09 -13.02 -1.26
C PHE A 108 18.06 -12.43 -2.69
N ASP A 109 18.17 -11.10 -2.79
CA ASP A 109 18.30 -10.33 -4.04
C ASP A 109 17.07 -10.30 -4.99
N TYR A 110 15.87 -10.62 -4.50
CA TYR A 110 14.62 -10.51 -5.29
C TYR A 110 13.63 -9.52 -4.66
N PRO A 111 13.92 -8.20 -4.64
CA PRO A 111 13.02 -7.18 -4.08
C PRO A 111 11.72 -7.07 -4.89
N LEU A 112 10.73 -6.36 -4.34
CA LEU A 112 9.65 -5.83 -5.17
C LEU A 112 10.25 -4.86 -6.20
N GLU A 113 10.11 -5.18 -7.49
CA GLU A 113 10.67 -4.34 -8.55
C GLU A 113 9.79 -3.10 -8.73
N LEU A 114 10.33 -1.92 -8.38
CA LEU A 114 9.59 -0.66 -8.40
C LEU A 114 9.78 0.08 -9.72
N MET A 115 8.69 0.53 -10.33
CA MET A 115 8.67 1.32 -11.58
C MET A 115 8.97 2.81 -11.35
N SER A 116 8.93 3.27 -10.11
CA SER A 116 9.13 4.66 -9.74
C SER A 116 9.80 4.80 -8.39
N VAL A 117 10.41 5.96 -8.16
CA VAL A 117 10.95 6.33 -6.85
C VAL A 117 9.79 6.59 -5.89
N VAL A 118 9.71 5.80 -4.82
CA VAL A 118 8.66 5.94 -3.81
C VAL A 118 9.21 6.07 -2.40
N ASN A 119 8.42 6.70 -1.52
CA ASN A 119 8.59 6.71 -0.08
C ASN A 119 7.71 5.64 0.56
N LEU A 120 8.29 4.69 1.30
CA LEU A 120 7.54 3.80 2.17
C LEU A 120 7.25 4.55 3.48
N TYR A 121 6.03 5.04 3.62
CA TYR A 121 5.64 5.83 4.80
C TYR A 121 4.91 4.99 5.86
N GLU A 122 4.34 3.85 5.46
CA GLU A 122 3.72 2.92 6.38
C GLU A 122 3.85 1.47 5.90
N ALA A 123 4.22 0.56 6.81
CA ALA A 123 4.32 -0.87 6.55
C ALA A 123 3.74 -1.64 7.73
N ARG A 124 2.82 -2.56 7.48
CA ARG A 124 2.18 -3.38 8.54
C ARG A 124 2.14 -4.83 8.16
N ILE A 125 2.20 -5.68 9.19
CA ILE A 125 1.98 -7.12 9.07
C ILE A 125 0.76 -7.48 9.90
N SER A 126 -0.24 -8.09 9.25
CA SER A 126 -1.42 -8.64 9.91
C SER A 126 -1.40 -10.16 9.90
N PHE A 127 -1.69 -10.77 11.04
CA PHE A 127 -1.82 -12.22 11.22
C PHE A 127 -3.30 -12.59 11.35
N LEU A 128 -3.76 -13.58 10.59
CA LEU A 128 -5.17 -13.93 10.47
C LEU A 128 -5.44 -15.41 10.76
N ASP A 129 -6.64 -15.71 11.25
CA ASP A 129 -7.14 -17.08 11.42
C ASP A 129 -7.75 -17.66 10.11
N SER A 130 -8.31 -18.87 10.20
CA SER A 130 -8.96 -19.58 9.09
C SER A 130 -10.14 -18.83 8.46
N ASN A 131 -10.74 -17.87 9.18
CA ASN A 131 -11.90 -17.10 8.74
C ASN A 131 -11.50 -15.70 8.26
N ASN A 132 -10.20 -15.45 8.05
CA ASN A 132 -9.63 -14.11 7.80
C ASN A 132 -9.92 -13.12 8.93
N LYS A 133 -10.10 -13.59 10.17
CA LYS A 133 -10.20 -12.70 11.32
C LYS A 133 -8.81 -12.30 11.77
N LEU A 134 -8.60 -11.00 11.97
CA LEU A 134 -7.37 -10.47 12.54
C LEU A 134 -7.13 -11.05 13.95
N LEU A 135 -5.93 -11.61 14.13
CA LEU A 135 -5.42 -12.10 15.41
C LEU A 135 -4.50 -11.05 16.05
N ILE A 136 -3.49 -10.61 15.29
CA ILE A 136 -2.47 -9.63 15.69
C ILE A 136 -2.14 -8.76 14.47
N GLU A 137 -1.84 -7.50 14.71
CA GLU A 137 -1.28 -6.57 13.73
C GLU A 137 -0.05 -5.89 14.34
N THR A 138 0.98 -5.66 13.54
CA THR A 138 2.15 -4.88 13.97
C THR A 138 1.84 -3.39 13.99
N ASP A 139 2.64 -2.65 14.76
CA ASP A 139 2.75 -1.20 14.56
C ASP A 139 3.32 -0.88 13.16
N ASN A 140 3.43 0.40 12.85
CA ASN A 140 4.08 0.84 11.61
C ASN A 140 5.58 0.47 11.64
N LEU A 141 6.00 -0.39 10.72
CA LEU A 141 7.36 -0.88 10.58
C LEU A 141 8.21 -0.06 9.60
N ALA A 142 7.64 0.93 8.91
CA ALA A 142 8.33 1.69 7.87
C ALA A 142 9.57 2.44 8.39
N ASP A 143 9.56 2.89 9.65
CA ASP A 143 10.73 3.54 10.28
C ASP A 143 11.84 2.55 10.64
N GLY A 144 11.53 1.25 10.69
CA GLY A 144 12.48 0.16 10.94
C GLY A 144 13.10 -0.44 9.68
N VAL A 145 12.70 0.01 8.49
CA VAL A 145 13.22 -0.44 7.20
C VAL A 145 14.52 0.29 6.89
N TYR A 146 15.54 -0.46 6.41
CA TYR A 146 16.89 0.08 6.18
C TYR A 146 16.90 1.28 5.22
N GLN A 147 16.12 1.21 4.15
CA GLN A 147 16.00 2.27 3.16
C GLN A 147 14.53 2.48 2.81
N ASN A 148 13.83 3.34 3.56
CA ASN A 148 12.41 3.65 3.31
C ASN A 148 12.19 4.85 2.36
N TYR A 149 13.21 5.69 2.12
CA TYR A 149 13.14 6.79 1.15
C TYR A 149 14.50 7.06 0.45
N PRO A 150 14.63 6.80 -0.87
CA PRO A 150 13.66 6.08 -1.70
C PRO A 150 13.60 4.60 -1.29
N TRP A 151 12.41 4.03 -1.15
CA TRP A 151 12.28 2.61 -0.88
C TRP A 151 12.81 1.79 -2.05
N ASP A 152 13.57 0.75 -1.73
CA ASP A 152 14.26 -0.12 -2.67
C ASP A 152 13.54 -1.45 -2.92
N GLY A 153 12.34 -1.62 -2.34
CA GLY A 153 11.53 -2.83 -2.49
C GLY A 153 11.93 -3.97 -1.55
N PHE A 154 12.94 -3.78 -0.70
CA PHE A 154 13.33 -4.73 0.34
C PHE A 154 12.63 -4.43 1.66
N PHE A 155 12.29 -5.46 2.42
CA PHE A 155 11.66 -5.32 3.74
C PHE A 155 12.06 -6.46 4.67
N PRO A 156 12.82 -6.19 5.77
CA PRO A 156 13.38 -4.90 6.20
C PRO A 156 14.58 -4.38 5.39
N ALA A 157 15.41 -5.28 4.89
CA ALA A 157 16.64 -5.00 4.16
C ALA A 157 17.06 -6.25 3.38
N THR A 158 18.08 -6.12 2.52
CA THR A 158 18.69 -7.28 1.86
C THR A 158 19.24 -8.23 2.93
N ASP A 159 18.86 -9.52 2.82
CA ASP A 159 19.27 -10.62 3.70
C ASP A 159 18.91 -10.48 5.20
N ASP A 160 17.95 -9.60 5.52
CA ASP A 160 17.45 -9.41 6.89
C ASP A 160 15.94 -9.68 6.97
N ALA A 161 15.44 -10.01 8.17
CA ALA A 161 14.05 -10.36 8.42
C ALA A 161 13.53 -9.75 9.73
N PHE A 162 12.24 -9.38 9.76
CA PHE A 162 11.57 -8.92 10.97
C PHE A 162 11.14 -10.09 11.85
N GLY A 163 11.54 -10.04 13.12
CA GLY A 163 10.98 -10.91 14.16
C GLY A 163 9.78 -10.26 14.86
N THR A 164 8.65 -10.96 14.90
CA THR A 164 7.48 -10.58 15.71
C THR A 164 7.25 -11.62 16.79
N GLU A 165 7.34 -11.21 18.05
CA GLU A 165 7.16 -12.11 19.20
C GLU A 165 5.69 -12.48 19.42
N GLN A 166 5.46 -13.56 20.18
CA GLN A 166 4.13 -13.98 20.65
C GLN A 166 3.13 -14.33 19.54
N ILE A 167 3.61 -14.72 18.36
CA ILE A 167 2.75 -15.14 17.23
C ILE A 167 2.38 -16.62 17.34
N GLY A 168 3.28 -17.43 17.90
CA GLY A 168 3.13 -18.86 17.95
C GLY A 168 1.94 -19.42 18.72
N GLY A 169 1.32 -20.46 18.18
CA GLY A 169 0.20 -21.19 18.76
C GLY A 169 -1.15 -20.47 18.69
N LEU A 170 -1.24 -19.40 17.91
CA LEU A 170 -2.48 -18.62 17.73
C LEU A 170 -3.41 -19.17 16.65
N GLY A 171 -2.99 -20.19 15.89
CA GLY A 171 -3.74 -20.67 14.73
C GLY A 171 -3.63 -19.73 13.54
N VAL A 172 -2.42 -19.24 13.26
CA VAL A 172 -2.16 -18.29 12.17
C VAL A 172 -2.23 -19.02 10.84
N LEU A 173 -3.23 -18.70 10.03
CA LEU A 173 -3.47 -19.29 8.71
C LEU A 173 -3.37 -18.26 7.59
N GLY A 174 -3.22 -16.98 7.93
CA GLY A 174 -2.99 -15.91 6.98
C GLY A 174 -1.99 -14.88 7.50
N ILE A 175 -1.21 -14.30 6.58
CA ILE A 175 -0.37 -13.13 6.80
C ILE A 175 -0.68 -12.13 5.69
N ASN A 176 -0.81 -10.85 6.02
CA ASN A 176 -0.80 -9.76 5.04
C ASN A 176 0.39 -8.86 5.32
N PHE A 177 1.16 -8.55 4.29
CA PHE A 177 2.12 -7.46 4.27
C PHE A 177 1.49 -6.31 3.49
N ASP A 178 1.25 -5.20 4.16
CA ASP A 178 0.64 -4.02 3.58
C ASP A 178 1.65 -2.87 3.57
N PHE A 179 2.07 -2.46 2.37
CA PHE A 179 3.03 -1.39 2.15
C PHE A 179 2.32 -0.18 1.55
N PHE A 180 2.35 0.92 2.29
CA PHE A 180 1.80 2.19 1.87
C PHE A 180 2.93 3.09 1.38
N VAL A 181 2.87 3.40 0.09
CA VAL A 181 3.93 4.08 -0.63
C VAL A 181 3.44 5.37 -1.25
N SER A 182 4.32 6.35 -1.41
CA SER A 182 4.02 7.59 -2.15
C SER A 182 5.12 7.96 -3.13
N THR A 183 4.73 8.33 -4.36
CA THR A 183 5.62 8.89 -5.38
C THR A 183 5.94 10.36 -5.16
N GLU A 184 5.16 11.03 -4.30
CA GLU A 184 5.47 12.36 -3.80
C GLU A 184 6.18 12.22 -2.44
N PRO A 185 7.21 13.04 -2.15
CA PRO A 185 7.70 13.15 -0.78
C PRO A 185 6.50 13.52 0.10
N THR A 186 6.20 12.72 1.12
CA THR A 186 5.06 13.00 2.01
C THR A 186 5.24 14.40 2.59
N ALA A 187 4.50 15.37 2.04
CA ALA A 187 4.48 16.71 2.58
C ALA A 187 3.94 16.56 4.00
N VAL A 188 4.78 16.91 4.98
CA VAL A 188 4.34 17.22 6.35
C VAL A 188 3.05 18.01 6.20
N PRO A 189 1.92 17.63 6.84
CA PRO A 189 0.68 18.35 6.69
C PRO A 189 0.95 19.82 6.99
N GLU A 190 0.94 20.68 5.97
CA GLU A 190 0.98 22.10 6.23
C GLU A 190 -0.27 22.36 7.06
N PRO A 191 -0.15 22.81 8.32
CA PRO A 191 -1.32 23.16 9.08
C PRO A 191 -2.06 24.19 8.23
N ALA A 192 -3.37 24.02 8.08
CA ALA A 192 -4.29 24.84 7.29
C ALA A 192 -4.29 26.36 7.63
N GLY A 193 -3.31 26.84 8.40
CA GLY A 193 -3.08 28.21 8.81
C GLY A 193 -2.48 29.14 7.74
N VAL A 194 -1.82 28.66 6.69
CA VAL A 194 -1.19 29.59 5.71
C VAL A 194 -2.22 30.30 4.82
N LEU A 195 -3.35 29.64 4.49
CA LEU A 195 -4.43 30.26 3.72
C LEU A 195 -5.28 31.26 4.52
N LEU A 196 -5.34 31.14 5.85
CA LEU A 196 -6.11 32.03 6.72
C LEU A 196 -5.39 33.34 7.07
N VAL A 197 -4.05 33.39 6.99
CA VAL A 197 -3.30 34.64 7.19
C VAL A 197 -3.54 35.62 6.04
N GLY A 198 -3.78 35.14 4.81
CA GLY A 198 -4.08 35.99 3.64
C GLY A 198 -5.46 36.66 3.67
N LEU A 199 -6.48 35.98 4.19
CA LEU A 199 -7.85 36.52 4.25
C LEU A 199 -8.08 37.46 5.46
N GLY A 200 -7.32 37.29 6.55
CA GLY A 200 -7.40 38.16 7.73
C GLY A 200 -6.98 39.62 7.46
N PHE A 201 -5.99 39.84 6.59
CA PHE A 201 -5.51 41.19 6.28
C PHE A 201 -6.45 42.00 5.37
N MET A 202 -7.31 41.35 4.56
CA MET A 202 -8.29 42.05 3.72
C MET A 202 -9.54 42.48 4.50
N ALA A 203 -9.87 41.80 5.60
CA ALA A 203 -10.98 42.21 6.48
C ALA A 203 -10.64 43.47 7.31
N MET A 204 -9.39 43.64 7.76
CA MET A 204 -9.00 44.80 8.57
C MET A 204 -8.90 46.12 7.79
N LEU A 205 -8.66 46.07 6.47
CA LEU A 205 -8.57 47.29 5.64
C LEU A 205 -9.93 47.87 5.25
N THR A 206 -11.02 47.10 5.33
CA THR A 206 -12.37 47.59 5.04
C THR A 206 -13.08 48.17 6.26
N THR A 207 -12.68 47.81 7.49
CA THR A 207 -13.32 48.35 8.71
C THR A 207 -12.81 49.74 9.10
N ARG A 208 -11.61 50.15 8.67
CA ARG A 208 -11.04 51.46 9.06
C ARG A 208 -11.58 52.66 8.26
N ARG A 209 -12.35 52.45 7.19
CA ARG A 209 -12.98 53.52 6.39
C ARG A 209 -14.40 53.92 6.82
N ARG A 210 -14.98 53.29 7.84
CA ARG A 210 -16.36 53.60 8.29
C ARG A 210 -16.48 54.43 9.58
N ARG A 211 -15.39 54.95 10.13
CA ARG A 211 -15.43 55.92 11.24
C ARG A 211 -14.73 57.20 10.83
N LEU A 212 -15.40 58.01 10.02
CA LEU A 212 -15.19 59.46 9.86
C LEU A 212 -16.33 59.96 8.96
N HIS A 213 -17.48 60.24 9.58
CA HIS A 213 -18.50 61.20 9.15
C HIS A 213 -19.29 61.62 10.36
#